data_AF-A0A350IYF4-F1
#
_entry.id   AF-A0A350IYF4-F1
#
_cell.length_a   1.000
_cell.length_b   1.000
_cell.length_c   1.000
_cell.angle_alpha   90.00
_cell.angle_beta   90.00
_cell.angle_gamma   90.00
#
_symmetry.space_group_name_H-M   'P 1'
#
loop_
_entity.id
_entity.type
_entity.pdbx_description
1 polymer ?
#
loop_
_entity_poly.entity_id
_entity_poly.type
_entity_poly.pdbx_seq_one_letter_code
_entity_poly.pdbx_strand_id
1 'polypeptide(L)'
;MNRNDMRYSQYVSILKEELVPAMGCTEPIAIAYGASIAAGVLEQLPQKVLIEASGSIIKNVKSVIVPNTHHLKGMSAAAASGIIAGDPSRKLEVISDVCEEKKCQIEQFLNTAVFEEKFLDSDSVFDLRITLYANEHHACVQIKDTHTNVILIEKDGEVILHKDSESKQSVRTDHTVLNMKDIYDFIDTCDIQDIRDVLMSQIRCNYAIAEEGMRHDYGANIGKVLM
;
A
#
# COMPACT_ATOMS: atom_id res chain seq x y z
N MET A 1 -0.38 -0.34 -33.91
CA MET A 1 0.23 -1.58 -33.39
C MET A 1 -0.76 -2.71 -33.64
N ASN A 2 -0.34 -3.84 -34.22
CA ASN A 2 -1.28 -4.97 -34.43
C ASN A 2 -1.37 -5.82 -33.15
N ARG A 3 -2.52 -6.45 -32.88
CA ARG A 3 -2.75 -7.35 -31.74
C ARG A 3 -1.77 -8.54 -31.67
N ASN A 4 -1.20 -8.94 -32.81
CA ASN A 4 -0.18 -9.99 -32.89
C ASN A 4 1.26 -9.48 -32.60
N ASP A 5 1.45 -8.17 -32.44
CA ASP A 5 2.74 -7.60 -32.04
C ASP A 5 2.98 -7.92 -30.55
N MET A 6 4.17 -8.40 -30.22
CA MET A 6 4.55 -8.69 -28.84
C MET A 6 4.38 -7.46 -27.95
N ARG A 7 4.67 -6.25 -28.48
CA ARG A 7 4.50 -4.98 -27.77
C ARG A 7 3.06 -4.73 -27.38
N TYR A 8 2.09 -5.15 -28.20
CA TYR A 8 0.67 -4.99 -27.87
C TYR A 8 0.33 -5.70 -26.57
N SER A 9 0.73 -6.97 -26.46
CA SER A 9 0.48 -7.78 -25.27
C SER A 9 1.18 -7.21 -24.03
N GLN A 10 2.39 -6.64 -24.20
CA GLN A 10 3.11 -5.99 -23.12
C GLN A 10 2.37 -4.75 -22.62
N TYR A 11 1.86 -3.90 -23.51
CA TYR A 11 1.10 -2.70 -23.11
C TYR A 11 -0.19 -3.06 -22.37
N VAL A 12 -0.92 -4.08 -22.83
CA VAL A 12 -2.12 -4.59 -22.13
C VAL A 12 -1.75 -5.11 -20.74
N SER A 13 -0.65 -5.86 -20.61
CA SER A 13 -0.17 -6.37 -19.32
C SER A 13 0.25 -5.24 -18.38
N ILE A 14 0.99 -4.23 -18.86
CA ILE A 14 1.36 -3.04 -18.08
C ILE A 14 0.11 -2.36 -17.52
N LEU A 15 -0.92 -2.15 -18.33
CA LEU A 15 -2.18 -1.55 -17.84
C LEU A 15 -2.85 -2.41 -16.77
N LYS A 16 -2.86 -3.74 -16.92
CA LYS A 16 -3.44 -4.66 -15.93
C LYS A 16 -2.64 -4.70 -14.63
N GLU A 17 -1.32 -4.55 -14.70
CA GLU A 17 -0.43 -4.51 -13.54
C GLU A 17 -0.53 -3.17 -12.79
N GLU A 18 -0.63 -2.05 -13.51
CA GLU A 18 -0.56 -0.71 -12.91
C GLU A 18 -1.92 -0.14 -12.52
N LEU A 19 -3.02 -0.48 -13.22
CA LEU A 19 -4.36 0.03 -12.94
C LEU A 19 -5.15 -0.87 -11.96
N VAL A 20 -4.52 -1.21 -10.84
CA VAL A 20 -5.14 -1.96 -9.74
C VAL A 20 -5.69 -0.99 -8.68
N PRO A 21 -6.82 -1.31 -8.04
CA PRO A 21 -7.30 -0.54 -6.90
C PRO A 21 -6.30 -0.53 -5.73
N ALA A 22 -6.21 0.60 -5.03
CA ALA A 22 -5.46 0.74 -3.80
C ALA A 22 -6.27 1.55 -2.78
N MET A 23 -6.10 1.24 -1.50
CA MET A 23 -6.81 1.94 -0.42
C MET A 23 -6.10 3.24 -0.05
N GLY A 24 -6.45 4.35 -0.71
CA GLY A 24 -5.84 5.66 -0.40
C GLY A 24 -4.36 5.73 -0.79
N CYS A 25 -3.57 6.52 -0.05
CA CYS A 25 -2.13 6.62 -0.31
C CYS A 25 -1.46 5.26 -0.04
N THR A 26 -0.55 4.85 -0.92
CA THR A 26 0.07 3.52 -0.85
C THR A 26 1.08 3.40 0.29
N GLU A 27 1.65 4.50 0.78
CA GLU A 27 2.62 4.50 1.87
C GLU A 27 2.00 4.15 3.24
N PRO A 28 0.87 4.77 3.69
CA PRO A 28 0.17 4.30 4.88
C PRO A 28 -0.23 2.83 4.78
N ILE A 29 -0.67 2.39 3.60
CA ILE A 29 -1.08 1.01 3.37
C ILE A 29 0.10 0.04 3.45
N ALA A 30 1.28 0.41 2.95
CA ALA A 30 2.48 -0.41 3.10
C ALA A 30 2.89 -0.58 4.57
N ILE A 31 2.70 0.46 5.39
CA ILE A 31 2.90 0.38 6.84
C ILE A 31 1.90 -0.59 7.47
N ALA A 32 0.61 -0.45 7.16
CA ALA A 32 -0.42 -1.36 7.66
C ALA A 32 -0.15 -2.82 7.21
N TYR A 33 0.28 -3.01 5.97
CA TYR A 33 0.61 -4.30 5.41
C TYR A 33 1.79 -4.95 6.14
N GLY A 34 2.92 -4.26 6.26
CA GLY A 34 4.07 -4.76 7.01
C GLY A 34 3.75 -5.06 8.48
N ALA A 35 2.96 -4.19 9.11
CA ALA A 35 2.54 -4.38 10.50
C ALA A 35 1.62 -5.60 10.67
N SER A 36 0.71 -5.86 9.72
CA SER A 36 -0.16 -7.05 9.74
C SER A 36 0.63 -8.35 9.61
N ILE A 37 1.69 -8.37 8.79
CA ILE A 37 2.58 -9.53 8.66
C ILE A 37 3.34 -9.74 9.96
N ALA A 38 3.94 -8.67 10.51
CA ALA A 38 4.68 -8.74 11.76
C ALA A 38 3.78 -9.22 12.91
N ALA A 39 2.52 -8.77 12.97
CA ALA A 39 1.55 -9.21 13.97
C ALA A 39 1.20 -10.70 13.81
N GLY A 40 1.01 -11.17 12.58
CA GLY A 40 0.78 -12.58 12.29
C GLY A 40 1.95 -13.48 12.66
N VAL A 41 3.19 -12.98 12.57
CA VAL A 41 4.41 -13.70 12.98
C VAL A 41 4.59 -13.69 14.51
N LEU A 42 4.32 -12.54 15.14
CA LEU A 42 4.42 -12.38 16.60
C LEU A 42 3.37 -13.22 17.34
N GLU A 43 2.17 -13.35 16.77
CA GLU A 43 1.01 -14.08 17.33
C GLU A 43 0.58 -13.56 18.72
N GLN A 44 0.96 -12.33 19.08
CA GLN A 44 0.63 -11.66 20.33
C GLN A 44 0.37 -10.17 20.08
N LEU A 45 -0.44 -9.54 20.93
CA LEU A 45 -0.64 -8.10 20.88
C LEU A 45 0.62 -7.39 21.43
N PRO A 46 1.32 -6.57 20.64
CA PRO A 46 2.58 -5.97 21.08
C PRO A 46 2.36 -4.78 22.02
N GLN A 47 3.24 -4.60 23.00
CA GLN A 47 3.21 -3.41 23.87
C GLN A 47 4.06 -2.25 23.31
N LYS A 48 4.98 -2.54 22.40
CA LYS A 48 5.78 -1.53 21.70
C LYS A 48 5.84 -1.81 20.20
N VAL A 49 5.69 -0.75 19.42
CA VAL A 49 5.76 -0.74 17.96
C VAL A 49 6.84 0.25 17.54
N LEU A 50 7.88 -0.25 16.87
CA LEU A 50 8.92 0.56 16.26
C LEU A 50 8.71 0.59 14.74
N ILE A 51 8.59 1.80 14.19
CA ILE A 51 8.46 2.04 12.75
C ILE A 51 9.68 2.83 12.31
N GLU A 52 10.52 2.21 11.49
CA GLU A 52 11.67 2.86 10.86
C GLU A 52 11.39 2.99 9.37
N ALA A 53 11.44 4.20 8.82
CA ALA A 53 11.05 4.43 7.44
C ALA A 53 11.93 5.46 6.74
N SER A 54 12.08 5.30 5.42
CA SER A 54 12.77 6.27 4.57
C SER A 54 12.06 7.62 4.58
N GLY A 55 12.80 8.68 4.25
CA GLY A 55 12.28 10.06 4.28
C GLY A 55 11.07 10.27 3.36
N SER A 56 11.01 9.55 2.24
CA SER A 56 9.89 9.59 1.30
C SER A 56 8.59 9.12 1.97
N ILE A 57 8.65 7.99 2.69
CA ILE A 57 7.52 7.41 3.41
C ILE A 57 7.08 8.34 4.54
N ILE A 58 8.02 8.80 5.37
CA ILE A 58 7.71 9.70 6.49
C ILE A 58 6.99 10.97 5.99
N LYS A 59 7.51 11.59 4.91
CA LYS A 59 6.90 12.78 4.31
C LYS A 59 5.47 12.51 3.81
N ASN A 60 5.25 11.39 3.13
CA ASN A 60 3.96 11.09 2.51
C ASN A 60 2.91 10.62 3.53
N VAL A 61 3.30 10.05 4.66
CA VAL A 61 2.35 9.51 5.65
C VAL A 61 1.99 10.53 6.74
N LYS A 62 2.87 11.49 7.05
CA LYS A 62 2.79 12.31 8.28
C LYS A 62 1.41 12.90 8.59
N SER A 63 0.69 13.36 7.57
CA SER A 63 -0.60 14.05 7.72
C SER A 63 -1.75 13.37 6.97
N VAL A 64 -1.52 12.18 6.41
CA VAL A 64 -2.52 11.46 5.62
C VAL A 64 -3.48 10.71 6.53
N ILE A 65 -4.77 10.79 6.20
CA ILE A 65 -5.82 10.00 6.85
C ILE A 65 -5.66 8.54 6.45
N VAL A 66 -5.64 7.66 7.43
CA VAL A 66 -5.65 6.21 7.20
C VAL A 66 -7.10 5.77 6.90
N PRO A 67 -7.36 5.06 5.78
CA PRO A 67 -8.70 4.60 5.45
C PRO A 67 -9.32 3.77 6.57
N ASN A 68 -10.65 3.84 6.73
CA ASN A 68 -11.42 3.00 7.67
C ASN A 68 -11.04 3.11 9.16
N THR A 69 -10.53 4.27 9.61
CA THR A 69 -10.03 4.46 10.98
C THR A 69 -10.55 5.70 11.71
N HIS A 70 -11.75 6.20 11.40
CA HIS A 70 -12.29 7.42 12.03
C HIS A 70 -11.37 8.65 11.95
N HIS A 71 -10.73 8.85 10.80
CA HIS A 71 -9.82 9.98 10.54
C HIS A 71 -8.51 9.96 11.34
N LEU A 72 -8.10 8.82 11.89
CA LEU A 72 -6.75 8.66 12.40
C LEU A 72 -5.71 8.92 11.29
N LYS A 73 -4.54 9.43 11.66
CA LYS A 73 -3.51 9.91 10.74
C LYS A 73 -2.12 9.46 11.16
N GLY A 74 -1.21 9.41 10.19
CA GLY A 74 0.21 9.15 10.44
C GLY A 74 0.58 7.68 10.51
N MET A 75 1.87 7.43 10.75
CA MET A 75 2.46 6.08 10.67
C MET A 75 1.98 5.19 11.80
N SER A 76 1.90 5.72 13.03
CA SER A 76 1.37 5.00 14.18
C SER A 76 -0.06 4.48 13.93
N ALA A 77 -0.95 5.32 13.38
CA ALA A 77 -2.31 4.92 13.03
C ALA A 77 -2.34 3.82 11.96
N ALA A 78 -1.50 3.93 10.94
CA ALA A 78 -1.40 2.93 9.88
C ALA A 78 -0.92 1.58 10.43
N ALA A 79 0.13 1.57 11.25
CA ALA A 79 0.66 0.36 11.88
C ALA A 79 -0.37 -0.28 12.81
N ALA A 80 -1.01 0.50 13.68
CA ALA A 80 -2.07 0.03 14.57
C ALA A 80 -3.22 -0.63 13.80
N SER A 81 -3.64 -0.03 12.69
CA SER A 81 -4.69 -0.58 11.82
C SER A 81 -4.30 -1.92 11.22
N GLY A 82 -3.05 -2.04 10.77
CA GLY A 82 -2.49 -3.29 10.28
C GLY A 82 -2.45 -4.39 11.35
N ILE A 83 -2.00 -4.05 12.56
CA ILE A 83 -1.87 -5.01 13.68
C ILE A 83 -3.23 -5.54 14.13
N ILE A 84 -4.24 -4.67 14.27
CA ILE A 84 -5.54 -5.02 14.84
C ILE A 84 -6.49 -5.60 13.78
N ALA A 85 -6.49 -5.03 12.58
CA ALA A 85 -7.53 -5.29 11.59
C ALA A 85 -7.02 -5.82 10.26
N GLY A 86 -5.71 -5.79 10.02
CA GLY A 86 -5.13 -6.07 8.71
C GLY A 86 -5.28 -7.53 8.26
N ASP A 87 -5.64 -7.71 6.99
CA ASP A 87 -5.58 -8.99 6.28
C ASP A 87 -4.41 -8.96 5.28
N PRO A 88 -3.25 -9.58 5.59
CA PRO A 88 -2.09 -9.53 4.72
C PRO A 88 -2.33 -10.19 3.35
N SER A 89 -3.32 -11.07 3.21
CA SER A 89 -3.63 -11.68 1.91
C SER A 89 -4.12 -10.66 0.88
N ARG A 90 -4.63 -9.50 1.34
CA ARG A 90 -5.18 -8.43 0.50
C ARG A 90 -4.16 -7.36 0.08
N LYS A 91 -2.90 -7.44 0.51
CA LYS A 91 -1.81 -6.54 0.10
C LYS A 91 -2.18 -5.04 0.21
N LEU A 92 -2.40 -4.34 -0.91
CA LEU A 92 -2.75 -2.91 -0.95
C LEU A 92 -4.19 -2.61 -0.47
N GLU A 93 -4.95 -3.65 -0.17
CA GLU A 93 -6.29 -3.59 0.41
C GLU A 93 -6.31 -4.21 1.82
N VAL A 94 -5.17 -4.29 2.50
CA VAL A 94 -4.99 -4.92 3.83
C VAL A 94 -6.01 -4.45 4.88
N ILE A 95 -6.46 -3.20 4.82
CA ILE A 95 -7.45 -2.60 5.73
C ILE A 95 -8.74 -2.19 5.00
N SER A 96 -9.08 -2.89 3.92
CA SER A 96 -10.30 -2.65 3.13
C SER A 96 -11.60 -2.90 3.90
N ASP A 97 -11.55 -3.79 4.89
CA ASP A 97 -12.72 -4.24 5.65
C ASP A 97 -12.41 -4.19 7.15
N VAL A 98 -12.80 -3.07 7.79
CA VAL A 98 -12.61 -2.83 9.22
C VAL A 98 -13.97 -2.49 9.83
N CYS A 99 -14.50 -3.42 10.62
CA CYS A 99 -15.76 -3.23 11.35
C CYS A 99 -15.59 -2.22 12.50
N GLU A 100 -16.70 -1.67 12.98
CA GLU A 100 -16.71 -0.64 14.04
C GLU A 100 -16.00 -1.10 15.32
N GLU A 101 -16.15 -2.37 15.71
CA GLU A 101 -15.49 -2.93 16.87
C GLU A 101 -13.96 -2.87 16.74
N LYS A 102 -13.45 -3.19 15.55
CA LYS A 102 -12.01 -3.10 15.25
C LYS A 102 -11.52 -1.65 15.22
N LYS A 103 -12.33 -0.70 14.74
CA LYS A 103 -11.98 0.73 14.78
C LYS A 103 -11.79 1.20 16.22
N CYS A 104 -12.70 0.85 17.12
CA CYS A 104 -12.55 1.15 18.55
C CYS A 104 -11.29 0.48 19.15
N GLN A 105 -11.00 -0.76 18.76
CA GLN A 105 -9.78 -1.46 19.22
C GLN A 105 -8.50 -0.78 18.72
N ILE A 106 -8.48 -0.26 17.48
CA ILE A 106 -7.35 0.51 16.94
C ILE A 106 -7.09 1.75 17.79
N GLU A 107 -8.15 2.51 18.11
CA GLU A 107 -8.04 3.70 18.97
C GLU A 107 -7.54 3.35 20.38
N GLN A 108 -8.07 2.27 20.98
CA GLN A 108 -7.59 1.79 22.29
C GLN A 108 -6.13 1.36 22.24
N PHE A 109 -5.73 0.66 21.19
CA PHE A 109 -4.38 0.18 21.00
C PHE A 109 -3.37 1.34 20.86
N LEU A 110 -3.71 2.37 20.10
CA LEU A 110 -2.91 3.60 19.98
C LEU A 110 -2.69 4.32 21.31
N ASN A 111 -3.63 4.22 22.25
CA ASN A 111 -3.52 4.84 23.56
C ASN A 111 -2.77 4.00 24.60
N THR A 112 -2.60 2.70 24.35
CA THR A 112 -2.05 1.75 25.34
C THR A 112 -0.65 1.25 24.98
N ALA A 113 -0.37 1.05 23.69
CA ALA A 113 0.96 0.66 23.23
C ALA A 113 1.88 1.87 23.02
N VAL A 114 3.18 1.63 23.12
CA VAL A 114 4.21 2.64 22.86
C VAL A 114 4.58 2.60 21.37
N PHE A 115 4.39 3.72 20.67
CA PHE A 115 4.80 3.88 19.28
C PHE A 115 6.07 4.72 19.19
N GLU A 116 7.06 4.23 18.46
CA GLU A 116 8.31 4.92 18.17
C GLU A 116 8.49 5.03 16.65
N GLU A 117 8.63 6.25 16.15
CA GLU A 117 8.81 6.54 14.73
C GLU A 117 10.25 7.05 14.51
N LYS A 118 11.02 6.36 13.67
CA LYS A 118 12.42 6.69 13.38
C LYS A 118 12.67 6.87 11.88
N PHE A 119 13.58 7.77 11.56
CA PHE A 119 14.14 7.87 10.22
C PHE A 119 15.11 6.72 9.98
N LEU A 120 14.89 6.00 8.90
CA LEU A 120 15.79 4.98 8.39
C LEU A 120 16.64 5.60 7.28
N ASP A 121 17.94 5.77 7.55
CA ASP A 121 18.89 6.16 6.52
C ASP A 121 19.13 4.96 5.60
N SER A 122 18.57 5.02 4.39
CA SER A 122 18.57 3.92 3.42
C SER A 122 19.02 4.42 2.05
N ASP A 123 19.65 3.52 1.30
CA ASP A 123 20.02 3.70 -0.10
C ASP A 123 18.82 3.59 -1.05
N SER A 124 17.68 3.07 -0.57
CA SER A 124 16.44 3.00 -1.33
C SER A 124 15.49 4.14 -0.98
N VAL A 125 14.81 4.67 -2.02
CA VAL A 125 13.76 5.68 -1.86
C VAL A 125 12.59 5.13 -1.03
N PHE A 126 12.35 3.83 -1.10
CA PHE A 126 11.30 3.13 -0.37
C PHE A 126 11.93 2.05 0.51
N ASP A 127 12.03 2.30 1.81
CA ASP A 127 12.49 1.33 2.80
C ASP A 127 11.72 1.52 4.09
N LEU A 128 11.16 0.43 4.60
CA LEU A 128 10.28 0.39 5.76
C LEU A 128 10.61 -0.84 6.58
N ARG A 129 10.94 -0.65 7.85
CA ARG A 129 11.08 -1.70 8.84
C ARG A 129 10.09 -1.49 9.97
N ILE A 130 9.39 -2.56 10.33
CA ILE A 130 8.44 -2.57 11.44
C ILE A 130 8.86 -3.67 12.41
N THR A 131 9.11 -3.28 13.65
CA THR A 131 9.42 -4.21 14.74
C THR A 131 8.36 -4.11 15.82
N LEU A 132 7.74 -5.25 16.12
CA LEU A 132 6.73 -5.39 17.16
C LEU A 132 7.34 -6.13 18.34
N TYR A 133 7.11 -5.64 19.56
CA TYR A 133 7.61 -6.25 20.79
C TYR A 133 6.46 -6.66 21.70
N ALA A 134 6.45 -7.93 22.11
CA ALA A 134 5.53 -8.51 23.09
C ALA A 134 6.31 -9.25 24.19
N ASN A 135 6.43 -8.67 25.38
CA ASN A 135 7.22 -9.24 26.49
C ASN A 135 8.69 -9.49 26.08
N GLU A 136 9.14 -10.75 26.09
CA GLU A 136 10.47 -11.17 25.63
C GLU A 136 10.53 -11.48 24.12
N HIS A 137 9.38 -11.48 23.44
CA HIS A 137 9.28 -11.80 22.02
C HIS A 137 9.26 -10.56 21.14
N HIS A 138 9.77 -10.70 19.93
CA HIS A 138 9.67 -9.69 18.90
C HIS A 138 9.57 -10.27 17.50
N ALA A 139 8.91 -9.54 16.61
CA ALA A 139 8.84 -9.84 15.19
C ALA A 139 9.24 -8.60 14.39
N CYS A 140 10.05 -8.81 13.36
CA CYS A 140 10.54 -7.77 12.48
C CYS A 140 10.18 -8.09 11.03
N VAL A 141 9.65 -7.10 10.32
CA VAL A 141 9.36 -7.19 8.88
C VAL A 141 9.98 -5.99 8.18
N GLN A 142 10.66 -6.23 7.05
CA GLN A 142 11.18 -5.18 6.19
C GLN A 142 10.57 -5.26 4.78
N ILE A 143 10.09 -4.12 4.29
CA ILE A 143 9.57 -3.92 2.95
C ILE A 143 10.45 -2.90 2.25
N LYS A 144 10.97 -3.24 1.07
CA LYS A 144 11.92 -2.40 0.34
C LYS A 144 11.58 -2.34 -1.16
N ASP A 145 11.91 -1.21 -1.78
CA ASP A 145 11.78 -0.88 -3.21
C ASP A 145 10.35 -0.74 -3.74
N THR A 146 9.42 -1.62 -3.37
CA THR A 146 8.00 -1.48 -3.70
C THR A 146 7.12 -1.70 -2.47
N HIS A 147 5.92 -1.13 -2.49
CA HIS A 147 4.98 -1.08 -1.36
C HIS A 147 4.56 -2.45 -0.78
N THR A 148 4.81 -3.55 -1.48
CA THR A 148 4.42 -4.92 -1.03
C THR A 148 5.57 -5.92 -1.07
N ASN A 149 6.78 -5.50 -1.47
CA ASN A 149 7.94 -6.38 -1.57
C ASN A 149 8.60 -6.61 -0.20
N VAL A 150 8.13 -7.64 0.49
CA VAL A 150 8.71 -8.10 1.75
C VAL A 150 10.05 -8.80 1.47
N ILE A 151 11.13 -8.22 2.02
CA ILE A 151 12.50 -8.71 1.87
C ILE A 151 13.03 -9.42 3.12
N LEU A 152 12.47 -9.14 4.30
CA LEU A 152 12.85 -9.75 5.56
C LEU A 152 11.62 -10.04 6.41
N ILE A 153 11.58 -11.22 7.00
CA ILE A 153 10.70 -11.58 8.13
C ILE A 153 11.57 -12.32 9.15
N GLU A 154 11.55 -11.83 10.39
CA GLU A 154 12.33 -12.38 11.50
C GLU A 154 11.46 -12.47 12.77
N LYS A 155 11.63 -13.53 13.55
CA LYS A 155 11.01 -13.71 14.88
C LYS A 155 12.09 -14.09 15.87
N ASP A 156 12.22 -13.34 16.96
CA ASP A 156 13.18 -13.64 18.04
C ASP A 156 14.62 -13.85 17.56
N GLY A 157 15.06 -13.11 16.54
CA GLY A 157 16.38 -13.27 15.91
C GLY A 157 16.48 -14.40 14.88
N GLU A 158 15.45 -15.24 14.72
CA GLU A 158 15.39 -16.29 13.70
C GLU A 158 14.78 -15.75 12.40
N VAL A 159 15.56 -15.82 11.32
CA VAL A 159 15.14 -15.37 9.99
C VAL A 159 14.22 -16.40 9.35
N ILE A 160 12.95 -16.04 9.19
CA ILE A 160 11.91 -16.85 8.53
C ILE A 160 11.96 -16.65 7.02
N LEU A 161 12.23 -15.42 6.56
CA LEU A 161 12.36 -15.07 5.15
C LEU A 161 13.44 -14.01 4.98
N HIS A 162 14.33 -14.22 4.02
CA HIS A 162 15.26 -13.21 3.55
C HIS A 162 15.36 -13.28 2.02
N LYS A 163 15.15 -12.15 1.35
CA LYS A 163 15.34 -11.99 -0.09
C LYS A 163 16.41 -10.93 -0.30
N ASP A 164 17.41 -11.25 -1.10
CA ASP A 164 18.36 -10.23 -1.55
C ASP A 164 17.58 -9.15 -2.31
N SER A 165 17.86 -7.87 -2.05
CA SER A 165 17.19 -6.75 -2.72
C SER A 165 17.37 -6.80 -4.25
N GLU A 166 18.36 -7.55 -4.76
CA GLU A 166 18.59 -7.79 -6.19
C GLU A 166 17.83 -9.00 -6.76
N SER A 167 17.17 -9.81 -5.92
CA SER A 167 16.35 -10.93 -6.40
C SER A 167 15.07 -10.37 -7.03
N LYS A 168 15.18 -10.06 -8.32
CA LYS A 168 14.09 -9.68 -9.24
C LYS A 168 12.83 -10.49 -8.93
N GLN A 169 11.91 -9.91 -8.16
CA GLN A 169 10.58 -10.50 -8.01
C GLN A 169 9.90 -10.46 -9.37
N SER A 170 9.36 -11.64 -9.74
CA SER A 170 8.36 -11.93 -10.76
C SER A 170 8.40 -11.03 -11.99
N VAL A 171 8.89 -11.55 -13.13
CA VAL A 171 8.70 -11.05 -14.51
C VAL A 171 7.70 -9.88 -14.59
N ARG A 172 8.10 -8.67 -14.16
CA ARG A 172 7.29 -7.48 -14.38
C ARG A 172 7.38 -7.22 -15.85
N THR A 173 6.27 -6.81 -16.44
CA THR A 173 6.29 -6.51 -17.86
C THR A 173 7.40 -5.47 -18.12
N ASP A 174 8.19 -5.68 -19.17
CA ASP A 174 9.33 -4.82 -19.48
C ASP A 174 8.83 -3.41 -19.86
N HIS A 175 9.05 -2.42 -18.99
CA HIS A 175 8.63 -1.05 -19.23
C HIS A 175 9.55 -0.30 -20.22
N THR A 176 10.70 -0.88 -20.62
CA THR A 176 11.58 -0.22 -21.60
C THR A 176 10.95 -0.08 -22.99
N VAL A 177 9.87 -0.82 -23.25
CA VAL A 177 9.07 -0.69 -24.46
C VAL A 177 8.30 0.62 -24.53
N LEU A 178 8.06 1.29 -23.40
CA LEU A 178 7.26 2.50 -23.32
C LEU A 178 8.00 3.69 -23.92
N ASN A 179 7.53 4.14 -25.08
CA ASN A 179 7.96 5.39 -25.71
C ASN A 179 6.76 6.10 -26.32
N MET A 180 6.86 7.42 -26.51
CA MET A 180 5.75 8.25 -26.96
C MET A 180 5.14 7.80 -28.29
N LYS A 181 5.98 7.36 -29.23
CA LYS A 181 5.53 6.91 -30.56
C LYS A 181 4.68 5.65 -30.44
N ASP A 182 5.16 4.65 -29.70
CA ASP A 182 4.46 3.37 -29.56
C ASP A 182 3.25 3.48 -28.62
N ILE A 183 3.27 4.38 -27.63
CA ILE A 183 2.08 4.73 -26.82
C ILE A 183 0.99 5.31 -27.71
N TYR A 184 1.33 6.28 -28.55
CA TYR A 184 0.36 6.88 -29.48
C TYR A 184 -0.21 5.84 -30.45
N ASP A 185 0.65 5.02 -31.05
CA ASP A 185 0.24 3.93 -31.93
C ASP A 185 -0.67 2.91 -31.21
N PHE A 186 -0.35 2.54 -29.96
CA PHE A 186 -1.20 1.66 -29.15
C PHE A 186 -2.57 2.29 -28.87
N ILE A 187 -2.64 3.58 -28.50
CA ILE A 187 -3.92 4.27 -28.25
C ILE A 187 -4.83 4.23 -29.48
N ASP A 188 -4.29 4.47 -30.67
CA ASP A 188 -5.06 4.50 -31.92
C ASP A 188 -5.47 3.11 -32.43
N THR A 189 -4.84 2.03 -31.94
CA THR A 189 -5.01 0.68 -32.49
C THR A 189 -5.45 -0.39 -31.49
N CYS A 190 -5.46 -0.07 -30.20
CA CYS A 190 -5.88 -0.97 -29.14
C CYS A 190 -7.33 -1.41 -29.33
N ASP A 191 -7.58 -2.73 -29.28
CA ASP A 191 -8.93 -3.24 -29.12
C ASP A 191 -9.38 -2.99 -27.68
N ILE A 192 -10.33 -2.06 -27.51
CA ILE A 192 -10.86 -1.66 -26.21
C ILE A 192 -11.32 -2.89 -25.40
N GLN A 193 -11.80 -3.96 -26.04
CA GLN A 193 -12.23 -5.16 -25.31
C GLN A 193 -11.09 -5.79 -24.49
N ASP A 194 -9.82 -5.67 -24.90
CA ASP A 194 -8.68 -6.25 -24.19
C ASP A 194 -8.34 -5.56 -22.85
N ILE A 195 -8.76 -4.30 -22.72
CA ILE A 195 -8.51 -3.44 -21.54
C ILE A 195 -9.80 -2.95 -20.89
N ARG A 196 -10.97 -3.40 -21.38
CA ARG A 196 -12.29 -2.89 -20.96
C ARG A 196 -12.51 -3.04 -19.47
N ASP A 197 -12.26 -4.23 -18.91
CA ASP A 197 -12.54 -4.49 -17.51
C ASP A 197 -11.70 -3.61 -16.58
N VAL A 198 -10.44 -3.40 -16.95
CA VAL A 198 -9.51 -2.51 -16.24
C VAL A 198 -10.05 -1.07 -16.27
N LEU A 199 -10.38 -0.55 -17.46
CA LEU A 199 -10.92 0.80 -17.60
C LEU A 199 -12.26 0.98 -16.90
N MET A 200 -13.16 0.01 -17.00
CA MET A 200 -14.47 0.09 -16.36
C MET A 200 -14.37 0.11 -14.84
N SER A 201 -13.41 -0.61 -14.26
CA SER A 201 -13.13 -0.51 -12.82
C SER A 201 -12.68 0.90 -12.43
N GLN A 202 -11.74 1.48 -13.18
CA GLN A 202 -11.26 2.84 -12.95
C GLN A 202 -12.36 3.89 -13.09
N ILE A 203 -13.20 3.78 -14.15
CA ILE A 203 -14.33 4.67 -14.36
C ILE A 203 -15.30 4.58 -13.18
N ARG A 204 -15.69 3.37 -12.78
CA ARG A 204 -16.61 3.16 -11.66
C ARG A 204 -16.09 3.77 -10.37
N CYS A 205 -14.84 3.49 -10.01
CA CYS A 205 -14.23 4.00 -8.78
C CYS A 205 -14.11 5.53 -8.80
N ASN A 206 -13.54 6.10 -9.87
CA ASN A 206 -13.35 7.55 -9.97
C ASN A 206 -14.68 8.30 -10.04
N TYR A 207 -15.69 7.76 -10.72
CA TYR A 207 -17.02 8.36 -10.76
C TYR A 207 -17.69 8.33 -9.38
N ALA A 208 -17.60 7.21 -8.65
CA ALA A 208 -18.13 7.12 -7.29
C ALA A 208 -17.44 8.12 -6.34
N ILE A 209 -16.11 8.28 -6.43
CA ILE A 209 -15.36 9.30 -5.66
C ILE A 209 -15.82 10.71 -6.03
N ALA A 210 -16.03 10.99 -7.32
CA ALA A 210 -16.50 12.28 -7.79
C ALA A 210 -17.92 12.59 -7.28
N GLU A 211 -18.85 11.63 -7.36
CA GLU A 211 -20.21 11.78 -6.83
C GLU A 211 -20.21 12.03 -5.31
N GLU A 212 -19.41 11.27 -4.56
CA GLU A 212 -19.23 11.42 -3.12
C GLU A 212 -18.69 12.81 -2.78
N GLY A 213 -17.66 13.26 -3.51
CA GLY A 213 -17.07 14.59 -3.40
C GLY A 213 -18.02 15.75 -3.73
N MET A 214 -19.08 15.51 -4.51
CA MET A 214 -20.11 16.50 -4.84
C MET A 214 -21.22 16.56 -3.79
N ARG A 215 -21.50 15.45 -3.10
CA ARG A 215 -22.57 15.34 -2.09
C ARG A 215 -22.14 15.86 -0.72
N HIS A 216 -20.85 15.79 -0.40
CA HIS A 216 -20.32 16.09 0.92
C HIS A 216 -19.19 17.12 0.86
N ASP A 217 -18.86 17.70 2.01
CA ASP A 217 -17.84 18.75 2.10
C ASP A 217 -16.47 18.15 2.47
N TYR A 218 -15.72 17.73 1.45
CA TYR A 218 -14.35 17.24 1.58
C TYR A 218 -13.30 18.27 1.17
N GLY A 219 -12.34 18.54 2.06
CA GLY A 219 -11.19 19.39 1.75
C GLY A 219 -11.60 20.79 1.27
N ALA A 220 -11.06 21.23 0.13
CA ALA A 220 -11.34 22.55 -0.45
C ALA A 220 -12.61 22.62 -1.32
N ASN A 221 -13.34 21.50 -1.49
CA ASN A 221 -14.61 21.45 -2.23
C ASN A 221 -14.57 21.99 -3.68
N ILE A 222 -13.42 21.91 -4.36
CA ILE A 222 -13.22 22.56 -5.68
C ILE A 222 -14.26 22.11 -6.72
N GLY A 223 -14.60 20.82 -6.77
CA GLY A 223 -15.62 20.32 -7.71
C GLY A 223 -16.99 20.96 -7.51
N LYS A 224 -17.41 21.13 -6.26
CA LYS A 224 -18.69 21.76 -5.87
C LYS A 224 -18.68 23.28 -6.03
N VAL A 225 -17.51 23.92 -5.97
CA VAL A 225 -17.36 25.36 -6.21
C VAL A 225 -17.38 25.70 -7.69
N LEU A 226 -16.88 24.81 -8.55
CA LEU A 226 -16.80 25.02 -9.99
C LEU A 226 -18.10 24.71 -10.77
N MET A 227 -19.00 23.92 -10.19
CA MET A 227 -20.29 23.51 -10.79
C MET A 227 -21.47 24.23 -10.14
#